data_AF-A0A0H3HEZ2-F1
#
_entry.id   AF-A0A0H3HEZ2-F1
#
_cell.length_a   1.000
_cell.length_b   1.000
_cell.length_c   1.000
_cell.angle_alpha   90.00
_cell.angle_beta   90.00
_cell.angle_gamma   90.00
#
_symmetry.space_group_name_H-M   'P 1'
#
loop_
_entity.id
_entity.type
_entity.pdbx_description
1 polymer ?
#
loop_
_entity_poly.entity_id
_entity_poly.type
_entity_poly.pdbx_seq_one_letter_code
_entity_poly.pdbx_strand_id
1 'polypeptide(L)'
;MLDSFGCIAVLASLMLASIGLSDYLEDMLNKINRRGSRPLAIFLTYFPAALASIFAPQGFLSALAFAGISLVLWSILLPPYLLIKARRSALPAVYFFPASNFILKMIIAVGAILWLLMIYAFL
;
A
#
# COMPACT_ATOMS: atom_id res chain seq x y z
N MET A 1 -21.95 -6.24 23.15
CA MET A 1 -22.42 -5.28 22.11
C MET A 1 -21.26 -4.57 21.43
N LEU A 2 -20.28 -4.01 22.15
CA LEU A 2 -19.10 -3.39 21.52
C LEU A 2 -18.21 -4.38 20.75
N ASP A 3 -17.99 -5.59 21.26
CA ASP A 3 -17.09 -6.57 20.61
C ASP A 3 -17.60 -7.00 19.24
N SER A 4 -18.90 -7.25 19.12
CA SER A 4 -19.54 -7.60 17.84
C SER A 4 -19.43 -6.44 16.83
N PHE A 5 -19.59 -5.20 17.29
CA PHE A 5 -19.41 -4.02 16.44
C PHE A 5 -17.96 -3.88 15.98
N GLY A 6 -17.00 -4.07 16.88
CA GLY A 6 -15.57 -4.04 16.56
C GLY A 6 -15.19 -5.11 15.52
N CYS A 7 -15.66 -6.35 15.70
CA CYS A 7 -15.45 -7.42 14.73
C CYS A 7 -16.03 -7.06 13.35
N ILE A 8 -17.26 -6.55 13.29
CA ILE A 8 -17.90 -6.16 12.02
C ILE A 8 -17.13 -5.01 11.35
N ALA A 9 -16.66 -4.02 12.12
CA ALA A 9 -15.88 -2.90 11.59
C ALA A 9 -14.53 -3.35 11.00
N VAL A 10 -13.82 -4.25 11.69
CA VAL A 10 -12.56 -4.82 11.20
C VAL A 10 -12.80 -5.66 9.94
N LEU A 11 -13.83 -6.51 9.94
CA LEU A 11 -14.20 -7.31 8.78
C LEU A 11 -14.56 -6.44 7.57
N ALA A 12 -15.33 -5.37 7.76
CA ALA A 12 -15.68 -4.45 6.69
C ALA A 12 -14.46 -3.75 6.08
N SER A 13 -13.51 -3.31 6.92
CA SER A 13 -12.25 -2.70 6.46
C SER A 13 -11.39 -3.68 5.65
N LEU A 14 -11.21 -4.90 6.16
CA LEU A 14 -10.45 -5.95 5.48
C LEU A 14 -11.14 -6.40 4.17
N MET A 15 -12.47 -6.48 4.16
CA MET A 15 -13.25 -6.83 2.98
C MET A 15 -13.09 -5.77 1.88
N LEU A 16 -13.14 -4.48 2.23
CA LEU A 16 -12.92 -3.40 1.27
C LEU A 16 -11.50 -3.46 0.66
N ALA A 17 -10.48 -3.71 1.48
CA ALA A 17 -9.11 -3.88 1.02
C ALA A 17 -8.94 -5.09 0.09
N SER A 18 -9.61 -6.21 0.40
CA SER A 18 -9.56 -7.43 -0.43
C SER A 18 -10.25 -7.25 -1.78
N ILE A 19 -11.41 -6.60 -1.82
CA ILE A 19 -12.10 -6.29 -3.08
C ILE A 19 -11.22 -5.41 -3.96
N GLY A 20 -10.64 -4.33 -3.40
CA GLY A 20 -9.75 -3.44 -4.17
C GLY A 20 -8.50 -4.14 -4.70
N LEU A 21 -7.91 -5.05 -3.93
CA LEU A 21 -6.75 -5.81 -4.37
C LEU A 21 -7.12 -6.84 -5.45
N SER A 22 -8.26 -7.52 -5.32
CA SER A 22 -8.74 -8.48 -6.31
C SER A 22 -9.05 -7.81 -7.64
N ASP A 23 -9.67 -6.62 -7.63
CA ASP A 23 -9.95 -5.85 -8.85
C ASP A 23 -8.65 -5.35 -9.51
N TYR A 24 -7.69 -4.85 -8.72
CA TYR A 24 -6.37 -4.46 -9.23
C TYR A 24 -5.64 -5.64 -9.89
N LEU A 25 -5.68 -6.83 -9.26
CA LEU A 25 -5.10 -8.03 -9.83
C LEU A 25 -5.86 -8.51 -11.07
N GLU A 26 -7.19 -8.42 -11.09
CA GLU A 26 -8.00 -8.72 -12.27
C GLU A 26 -7.57 -7.85 -13.45
N ASP A 27 -7.39 -6.54 -13.25
CA ASP A 27 -6.94 -5.61 -14.29
C ASP A 27 -5.51 -5.92 -14.77
N MET A 28 -4.60 -6.24 -13.85
CA MET A 28 -3.24 -6.66 -14.19
C MET A 28 -3.23 -7.95 -15.02
N LEU A 29 -4.06 -8.93 -14.64
CA LEU A 29 -4.18 -10.20 -15.35
C LEU A 29 -4.92 -10.06 -16.68
N ASN A 30 -5.92 -9.20 -16.78
CA ASN A 30 -6.65 -8.89 -18.01
C ASN A 30 -5.73 -8.28 -19.08
N LYS A 31 -4.77 -7.45 -18.65
CA LYS A 31 -3.75 -6.88 -19.54
C LYS A 31 -2.83 -7.94 -20.14
N ILE A 32 -2.66 -9.07 -19.45
CA ILE A 32 -1.78 -10.19 -19.85
C ILE A 32 -2.56 -11.31 -20.55
N ASN A 33 -3.82 -11.55 -20.17
CA ASN A 33 -4.59 -12.71 -20.58
C ASN A 33 -6.09 -12.38 -20.81
N ARG A 34 -6.64 -12.77 -21.96
CA ARG A 34 -7.95 -12.31 -22.48
C ARG A 34 -9.18 -13.10 -21.98
N ARG A 35 -9.03 -14.23 -21.27
CA ARG A 35 -10.15 -15.11 -20.87
C ARG A 35 -9.82 -15.86 -19.58
N GLY A 36 -10.50 -15.53 -18.47
CA GLY A 36 -10.41 -16.26 -17.19
C GLY A 36 -9.74 -15.53 -16.02
N SER A 37 -9.51 -14.23 -16.13
CA SER A 37 -8.82 -13.38 -15.14
C SER A 37 -9.53 -13.28 -13.78
N ARG A 38 -10.87 -13.20 -13.74
CA ARG A 38 -11.66 -13.06 -12.51
C ARG A 38 -11.43 -14.13 -11.45
N PRO A 39 -11.75 -15.41 -11.71
CA PRO A 39 -11.57 -16.45 -10.70
C PRO A 39 -10.09 -16.64 -10.36
N LEU A 40 -9.18 -16.38 -11.30
CA LEU A 40 -7.74 -16.51 -11.08
C LEU A 40 -7.20 -15.39 -10.19
N ALA A 41 -7.66 -14.15 -10.36
CA ALA A 41 -7.31 -13.01 -9.51
C ALA A 41 -7.83 -13.21 -8.09
N ILE A 42 -9.08 -13.65 -7.93
CA ILE A 42 -9.66 -13.99 -6.62
C ILE A 42 -8.84 -15.10 -5.97
N PHE A 43 -8.58 -16.21 -6.68
CA PHE A 43 -7.77 -17.30 -6.15
C PHE A 43 -6.38 -16.84 -5.73
N LEU A 44 -5.69 -16.06 -6.56
CA LEU A 44 -4.35 -15.56 -6.26
C LEU A 44 -4.33 -14.55 -5.11
N THR A 45 -5.44 -13.86 -4.84
CA THR A 45 -5.58 -12.93 -3.71
C THR A 45 -5.75 -13.68 -2.39
N TYR A 46 -6.64 -14.68 -2.36
CA TYR A 46 -7.00 -15.38 -1.12
C TYR A 46 -6.07 -16.56 -0.80
N PHE A 47 -5.50 -17.22 -1.81
CA PHE A 47 -4.68 -18.42 -1.62
C PHE A 47 -3.40 -18.16 -0.78
N PRO A 48 -2.61 -17.10 -1.05
CA PRO A 48 -1.44 -16.80 -0.23
C PRO A 48 -1.82 -16.41 1.21
N ALA A 49 -2.89 -15.65 1.38
CA ALA A 49 -3.40 -15.26 2.69
C ALA A 49 -3.89 -16.48 3.49
N ALA A 50 -4.57 -17.43 2.85
CA ALA A 50 -5.02 -18.67 3.47
C ALA A 50 -3.83 -19.55 3.89
N LEU A 51 -2.81 -19.69 3.04
CA LEU A 51 -1.58 -20.41 3.40
C LEU A 51 -0.89 -19.75 4.60
N ALA A 52 -0.71 -18.42 4.56
CA ALA A 52 -0.07 -17.68 5.64
C ALA A 52 -0.83 -17.82 6.97
N SER A 53 -2.15 -17.87 6.93
CA SER A 53 -2.98 -18.10 8.12
C SER A 53 -2.81 -19.49 8.74
N ILE A 54 -2.49 -20.51 7.93
CA ILE A 54 -2.27 -21.89 8.42
C ILE A 54 -0.86 -22.02 9.00
N PHE A 55 0.15 -21.45 8.33
CA PHE A 55 1.55 -21.58 8.76
C PHE A 55 1.93 -20.66 9.95
N ALA A 56 1.28 -19.51 10.11
CA ALA A 56 1.61 -18.53 11.15
C ALA A 56 0.36 -17.94 11.82
N PRO A 57 -0.27 -18.66 12.79
CA PRO A 57 -1.52 -18.23 13.43
C PRO A 57 -1.41 -16.91 14.23
N GLN A 58 -0.22 -16.51 14.67
CA GLN A 58 0.07 -15.21 15.30
C GLN A 58 0.87 -14.24 14.40
N GLY A 59 1.00 -14.56 13.10
CA GLY A 59 1.79 -13.78 12.15
C GLY A 59 1.17 -12.46 11.67
N PHE A 60 -0.10 -12.19 12.02
CA PHE A 60 -0.83 -11.01 11.53
C PHE A 60 -0.13 -9.69 11.84
N LEU A 61 0.35 -9.50 13.08
CA LEU A 61 1.02 -8.26 13.47
C LEU A 61 2.36 -8.06 12.75
N SER A 62 3.11 -9.15 12.54
CA SER A 62 4.38 -9.11 11.78
C SER A 62 4.13 -8.82 10.30
N ALA A 63 3.14 -9.46 9.69
CA ALA A 63 2.74 -9.19 8.30
C ALA A 63 2.27 -7.73 8.11
N LEU A 64 1.52 -7.19 9.07
CA LEU A 64 1.08 -5.80 9.06
C LEU A 64 2.26 -4.83 9.21
N ALA A 65 3.22 -5.14 10.10
CA ALA A 65 4.45 -4.35 10.25
C ALA A 65 5.26 -4.31 8.95
N PHE A 66 5.40 -5.47 8.28
CA PHE A 66 6.04 -5.56 6.98
C PHE A 66 5.32 -4.72 5.91
N ALA A 67 4.00 -4.78 5.85
CA ALA A 67 3.21 -3.94 4.93
C ALA A 67 3.39 -2.43 5.20
N GLY A 68 3.57 -2.04 6.48
CA GLY A 68 3.87 -0.66 6.87
C GLY A 68 5.17 -0.12 6.26
N ILE A 69 6.19 -0.96 6.09
CA ILE A 69 7.46 -0.59 5.43
C ILE A 69 7.20 -0.15 3.98
N SER A 70 6.33 -0.86 3.25
CA SER A 70 5.92 -0.47 1.89
C SER A 70 5.04 0.79 1.88
N LEU A 71 4.20 0.99 2.90
CA LEU A 71 3.35 2.18 3.02
C LEU A 71 4.17 3.47 3.13
N VAL A 72 5.32 3.44 3.83
CA VAL A 72 6.21 4.61 3.93
C VAL A 72 6.75 5.00 2.55
N LEU A 73 7.14 4.03 1.73
CA LEU A 73 7.61 4.29 0.37
C LEU A 73 6.52 4.97 -0.47
N TRP A 74 5.30 4.44 -0.42
CA TRP A 74 4.19 4.91 -1.24
C TRP A 74 3.56 6.21 -0.74
N SER A 75 3.41 6.37 0.57
CA SER A 75 2.68 7.49 1.16
C SER A 75 3.57 8.67 1.53
N ILE A 76 4.85 8.44 1.87
CA ILE A 76 5.75 9.50 2.37
C ILE A 76 6.80 9.87 1.32
N LEU A 77 7.43 8.89 0.66
CA LEU A 77 8.50 9.19 -0.31
C LEU A 77 7.95 9.53 -1.71
N LEU A 78 6.93 8.81 -2.18
CA LEU A 78 6.43 8.95 -3.54
C LEU A 78 5.83 10.36 -3.83
N PRO A 79 4.94 10.93 -2.99
CA PRO A 79 4.31 12.22 -3.30
C PRO A 79 5.29 13.40 -3.44
N PRO A 80 6.25 13.63 -2.52
CA PRO A 80 7.20 14.73 -2.68
C PRO A 80 8.17 14.48 -3.84
N TYR A 81 8.53 13.21 -4.12
CA TYR A 81 9.36 12.89 -5.28
C TYR A 81 8.65 13.21 -6.60
N LEU A 82 7.39 12.80 -6.75
CA LEU A 82 6.57 13.11 -7.91
C LEU A 82 6.37 14.63 -8.07
N LEU A 83 6.18 15.37 -6.98
CA LEU A 83 6.02 16.82 -7.01
C LEU A 83 7.30 17.54 -7.49
N ILE A 84 8.49 17.10 -7.06
CA ILE A 84 9.77 17.65 -7.58
C ILE A 84 9.91 17.35 -9.08
N LYS A 85 9.57 16.12 -9.50
CA LYS A 85 9.66 15.73 -10.92
C LYS A 85 8.67 16.53 -11.77
N ALA A 86 7.43 16.68 -11.33
CA ALA A 86 6.40 17.47 -12.00
C ALA A 86 6.82 18.94 -12.18
N ARG A 87 7.44 19.54 -11.15
CA ARG A 87 8.01 20.91 -11.24
C ARG A 87 9.11 21.04 -12.28
N ARG A 88 9.97 20.02 -12.43
CA ARG A 88 11.05 20.01 -13.43
C ARG A 88 10.53 19.77 -14.85
N SER A 89 9.45 19.03 -15.00
CA SER A 89 8.85 18.71 -16.30
C SER A 89 7.97 19.83 -16.88
N ALA A 90 7.86 20.99 -16.20
CA ALA A 90 7.17 22.20 -16.69
C ALA A 90 5.79 21.93 -17.33
N LEU A 91 5.04 20.96 -16.79
CA LEU A 91 3.67 20.70 -17.20
C LEU A 91 2.81 21.93 -16.85
N PRO A 92 1.80 22.31 -17.65
CA PRO A 92 0.94 23.44 -17.36
C PRO A 92 0.27 23.25 -15.99
N ALA A 93 0.72 24.03 -15.00
CA ALA A 93 0.32 23.84 -13.62
C ALA A 93 -1.04 24.51 -13.39
N VAL A 94 -2.08 23.70 -13.22
CA VAL A 94 -3.42 24.15 -12.78
C VAL A 94 -3.38 24.64 -11.32
N TYR A 95 -2.39 24.20 -10.53
CA TYR A 95 -2.24 24.53 -9.12
C TYR A 95 -0.76 24.60 -8.71
N PHE A 96 -0.38 25.68 -8.02
CA PHE A 96 0.96 25.86 -7.47
C PHE A 96 0.94 25.55 -5.98
N PHE A 97 1.56 24.44 -5.58
CA PHE A 97 1.73 24.11 -4.16
C PHE A 97 2.79 25.04 -3.53
N PRO A 98 2.48 25.78 -2.44
CA PRO A 98 3.34 26.84 -1.89
C PRO A 98 4.61 26.33 -1.19
N ALA A 99 4.83 25.02 -1.07
CA ALA A 99 6.02 24.51 -0.38
C ALA A 99 7.29 24.63 -1.23
N SER A 100 8.33 25.21 -0.63
CA SER A 100 9.67 25.28 -1.21
C SER A 100 10.25 23.89 -1.50
N ASN A 101 11.06 23.78 -2.56
CA ASN A 101 11.79 22.55 -2.90
C ASN A 101 12.67 22.04 -1.75
N PHE A 102 13.11 22.92 -0.84
CA PHE A 102 13.86 22.56 0.36
C PHE A 102 13.02 21.72 1.33
N ILE A 103 11.78 22.14 1.58
CA ILE A 103 10.85 21.45 2.48
C ILE A 103 10.54 20.04 1.95
N LEU A 104 10.32 19.90 0.63
CA LEU A 104 10.08 18.60 0.01
C LEU A 104 11.27 17.65 0.16
N LYS A 105 12.50 18.15 -0.05
CA LYS A 105 13.72 17.35 0.16
C LYS A 105 13.87 16.92 1.63
N MET A 106 13.52 17.80 2.57
CA MET A 106 13.54 17.48 4.00
C MET A 106 12.54 16.38 4.35
N ILE A 107 11.32 16.45 3.81
CA ILE A 107 10.30 15.40 3.98
C ILE A 107 10.79 14.06 3.41
N ILE A 108 11.43 14.05 2.24
CA ILE A 108 12.02 12.84 1.67
C ILE A 108 13.12 12.28 2.57
N ALA A 109 14.01 13.14 3.10
CA ALA A 109 15.08 12.71 4.00
C ALA A 109 14.54 12.08 5.29
N VAL A 110 13.57 12.74 5.95
CA VAL A 110 12.90 12.21 7.15
C VAL A 110 12.16 10.91 6.83
N GLY A 111 11.47 10.84 5.69
CA GLY A 111 10.80 9.63 5.23
C GLY A 111 11.76 8.47 4.99
N ALA A 112 12.93 8.72 4.39
CA ALA A 112 13.96 7.71 4.16
C ALA A 112 14.57 7.22 5.48
N ILE A 113 14.79 8.12 6.45
CA ILE A 113 15.26 7.77 7.80
C ILE A 113 14.22 6.89 8.51
N LEU A 114 12.93 7.26 8.46
CA LEU A 114 11.84 6.45 9.02
C LEU A 114 11.77 5.07 8.38
N TRP A 115 11.89 4.98 7.07
CA TRP A 115 11.91 3.72 6.35
C TRP A 115 13.07 2.82 6.78
N LEU A 116 14.27 3.39 6.94
CA LEU A 116 15.45 2.68 7.44
C LEU A 116 15.30 2.24 8.90
N LEU A 117 14.65 3.06 9.73
CA LEU A 117 14.35 2.69 11.11
C LEU A 117 13.36 1.51 11.17
N MET A 118 12.32 1.53 10.32
CA MET A 118 11.34 0.43 10.28
C MET A 118 11.96 -0.87 9.80
N ILE A 119 12.88 -0.84 8.84
CA ILE A 119 13.57 -2.07 8.40
C ILE A 119 14.50 -2.61 9.46
N TYR A 120 15.18 -1.74 10.22
CA TYR A 120 16.01 -2.15 11.35
C TYR A 120 15.17 -2.75 12.49
N ALA A 121 13.99 -2.18 12.77
CA ALA A 121 13.09 -2.69 13.81
C ALA A 121 12.43 -4.03 13.45
N PHE A 122 12.40 -4.39 12.17
CA PHE A 122 11.81 -5.64 11.68
C PHE A 122 12.83 -6.78 11.55
N LEU A 123 14.13 -6.46 11.47
CA LEU A 123 15.23 -7.43 11.42
C LEU A 123 15.54 -8.00 12.81
#